data_AF-A0A1F5FZV1-F1
#
_entry.id   AF-A0A1F5FZV1-F1
#
_cell.length_a   1.000
_cell.length_b   1.000
_cell.length_c   1.000
_cell.angle_alpha   90.00
_cell.angle_beta   90.00
_cell.angle_gamma   90.00
#
_symmetry.space_group_name_H-M   'P 1'
#
loop_
_entity.id
_entity.type
_entity.pdbx_description
1 polymer ?
#
loop_
_entity_poly.entity_id
_entity_poly.type
_entity_poly.pdbx_seq_one_letter_code
_entity_poly.pdbx_strand_id
1 'polypeptide(L)'
;MNEPKSVDLESPKDIEEVDFRNLTAENIQEFMPEWEYQPNKQLKSGGRGVVFSRNIDGKTWELHVDQSRPRISLISSAGDQHIVELGGSLPVSLNRRDKELRFRGDTSFYRIWPDQHRYRKGATPGTSSWDESVVILRSTLSSPEK
;
A
#
# COMPACT_ATOMS: atom_id res chain seq x y z
N MET A 1 -12.24 -45.48 -24.46
CA MET A 1 -11.61 -44.15 -24.62
C MET A 1 -12.25 -43.25 -23.58
N ASN A 2 -11.51 -42.75 -22.59
CA ASN A 2 -11.97 -41.72 -21.67
C ASN A 2 -10.94 -40.59 -21.74
N GLU A 3 -11.37 -39.43 -22.23
CA GLU A 3 -10.57 -38.21 -22.30
C GLU A 3 -10.09 -37.81 -20.89
N PRO A 4 -8.88 -37.24 -20.77
CA PRO A 4 -8.45 -36.65 -19.51
C PRO A 4 -9.38 -35.49 -19.16
N LYS A 5 -9.94 -35.51 -17.95
CA LYS A 5 -10.60 -34.36 -17.33
C LYS A 5 -9.65 -33.17 -17.46
N SER A 6 -10.06 -32.16 -18.22
CA SER A 6 -9.40 -30.85 -18.17
C SER A 6 -9.39 -30.43 -16.72
N VAL A 7 -8.20 -30.35 -16.14
CA VAL A 7 -8.00 -29.64 -14.89
C VAL A 7 -8.28 -28.19 -15.25
N ASP A 8 -9.41 -27.65 -14.80
CA ASP A 8 -9.60 -26.21 -14.74
C ASP A 8 -8.46 -25.68 -13.86
N LEU A 9 -7.34 -25.35 -14.50
CA LEU A 9 -6.29 -24.54 -13.93
C LEU A 9 -6.96 -23.21 -13.66
N GLU A 10 -7.38 -22.97 -12.40
CA GLU A 10 -7.81 -21.67 -11.93
C GLU A 10 -6.81 -20.65 -12.47
N SER A 11 -7.27 -19.83 -13.42
CA SER A 11 -6.46 -18.72 -13.90
C SER A 11 -6.08 -17.90 -12.66
N PRO A 12 -4.79 -17.57 -12.47
CA PRO A 12 -4.36 -16.85 -11.27
C PRO A 12 -5.25 -15.62 -11.12
N LYS A 13 -5.91 -15.49 -9.97
CA LYS A 13 -6.80 -14.36 -9.71
C LYS A 13 -5.95 -13.10 -9.77
N ASP A 14 -6.25 -12.23 -10.74
CA ASP A 14 -5.60 -10.93 -10.91
C ASP A 14 -5.67 -10.06 -9.64
N ILE A 15 -6.64 -10.36 -8.76
CA ILE A 15 -6.85 -9.72 -7.46
C ILE A 15 -6.87 -10.79 -6.36
N GLU A 16 -6.01 -10.63 -5.38
CA GLU A 16 -5.95 -11.45 -4.16
C GLU A 16 -6.36 -10.61 -2.95
N GLU A 17 -7.12 -11.20 -2.02
CA GLU A 17 -7.52 -10.57 -0.76
C GLU A 17 -6.77 -11.21 0.42
N VAL A 18 -6.04 -10.39 1.17
CA VAL A 18 -5.21 -10.83 2.29
C VAL A 18 -5.63 -10.09 3.56
N ASP A 19 -5.73 -10.81 4.69
CA ASP A 19 -5.96 -10.16 5.99
C ASP A 19 -4.79 -9.20 6.28
N PHE A 20 -5.12 -7.96 6.65
CA PHE A 20 -4.15 -6.95 7.01
C PHE A 20 -3.13 -7.42 8.07
N ARG A 21 -3.56 -8.26 9.03
CA ARG A 21 -2.69 -8.81 10.08
C ARG A 21 -1.68 -9.84 9.55
N ASN A 22 -1.96 -10.43 8.39
CA ASN A 22 -1.12 -11.43 7.74
C ASN A 22 -0.26 -10.85 6.61
N LEU A 23 -0.43 -9.56 6.29
CA LEU A 23 0.31 -8.90 5.23
C LEU A 23 1.82 -8.96 5.49
N THR A 24 2.59 -9.53 4.58
CA THR A 24 4.05 -9.63 4.73
C THR A 24 4.77 -8.46 4.07
N ALA A 25 6.06 -8.28 4.39
CA ALA A 25 6.89 -7.32 3.68
C ALA A 25 6.95 -7.63 2.18
N GLU A 26 7.01 -8.91 1.80
CA GLU A 26 7.04 -9.38 0.41
C GLU A 26 5.75 -9.01 -0.34
N ASN A 27 4.58 -9.22 0.29
CA ASN A 27 3.30 -8.83 -0.31
C ASN A 27 3.24 -7.35 -0.64
N ILE A 28 3.86 -6.50 0.19
CA ILE A 28 3.85 -5.04 0.02
C ILE A 28 4.94 -4.61 -0.97
N GLN A 29 6.14 -5.18 -0.87
CA GLN A 29 7.30 -4.88 -1.71
C GLN A 29 7.02 -5.14 -3.19
N GLU A 30 6.17 -6.12 -3.53
CA GLU A 30 5.70 -6.40 -4.89
C GLU A 30 5.13 -5.14 -5.58
N PHE A 31 4.45 -4.27 -4.83
CA PHE A 31 3.78 -3.07 -5.33
C PHE A 31 4.64 -1.81 -5.21
N MET A 32 5.79 -1.91 -4.55
CA MET A 32 6.72 -0.82 -4.27
C MET A 32 8.18 -1.27 -4.45
N PRO A 33 8.57 -1.75 -5.64
CA PRO A 33 9.86 -2.41 -5.84
C PRO A 33 11.09 -1.53 -5.55
N GLU A 34 10.95 -0.21 -5.64
CA GLU A 34 12.03 0.76 -5.40
C GLU A 34 12.13 1.24 -3.94
N TRP A 35 11.30 0.69 -3.06
CA TRP A 35 11.35 0.98 -1.63
C TRP A 35 12.21 -0.05 -0.91
N GLU A 36 12.97 0.37 0.10
CA GLU A 36 13.82 -0.52 0.88
C GLU A 36 13.09 -0.97 2.15
N TYR A 37 12.88 -2.28 2.30
CA TYR A 37 12.34 -2.85 3.54
C TYR A 37 13.35 -2.71 4.70
N GLN A 38 12.87 -2.25 5.86
CA GLN A 38 13.66 -1.95 7.05
C GLN A 38 13.34 -2.95 8.20
N PRO A 39 13.88 -4.19 8.17
CA PRO A 39 13.46 -5.27 9.10
C PRO A 39 13.77 -4.99 10.58
N ASN A 40 14.78 -4.18 10.88
CA ASN A 40 15.20 -3.88 12.26
C ASN A 40 14.58 -2.59 12.82
N LYS A 41 13.78 -1.89 12.02
CA LYS A 41 13.22 -0.59 12.41
C LYS A 41 11.91 -0.79 13.15
N GLN A 42 11.87 -0.38 14.42
CA GLN A 42 10.66 -0.46 15.24
C GLN A 42 9.66 0.63 14.85
N LEU A 43 8.38 0.26 14.79
CA LEU A 43 7.28 1.20 14.66
C LEU A 43 7.14 2.04 15.94
N LYS A 44 6.66 3.29 15.79
CA LYS A 44 6.41 4.18 16.94
C LYS A 44 5.41 3.63 17.96
N SER A 45 4.52 2.74 17.52
CA SER A 45 3.57 2.07 18.42
C SER A 45 4.21 1.00 19.31
N GLY A 46 5.44 0.59 19.01
CA GLY A 46 6.10 -0.57 19.63
C GLY A 46 5.51 -1.92 19.20
N GLY A 47 4.52 -1.92 18.30
CA GLY A 47 3.83 -3.11 17.86
C GLY A 47 4.48 -3.80 16.67
N ARG A 48 3.93 -4.96 16.31
CA ARG A 48 4.31 -5.69 15.10
C ARG A 48 3.91 -4.89 13.86
N GLY A 49 4.79 -4.85 12.88
CA GLY A 49 4.49 -4.37 11.54
C GLY A 49 5.76 -4.26 10.70
N VAL A 50 5.66 -3.55 9.58
CA VAL A 50 6.74 -3.43 8.60
C VAL A 50 6.97 -1.97 8.23
N VAL A 51 8.23 -1.63 7.96
CA VAL A 51 8.64 -0.29 7.57
C VAL A 51 9.39 -0.37 6.26
N PHE A 52 9.07 0.53 5.33
CA PHE A 52 9.79 0.71 4.08
C PHE A 52 10.30 2.15 4.00
N SER A 53 11.43 2.37 3.34
CA SER A 53 11.96 3.71 3.11
C SER A 53 12.42 3.91 1.67
N ARG A 54 12.26 5.12 1.14
CA ARG A 54 12.78 5.50 -0.17
C ARG A 54 13.21 6.97 -0.17
N ASN A 55 14.30 7.28 -0.86
CA ASN A 55 14.71 8.67 -1.09
C ASN A 55 14.11 9.19 -2.41
N ILE A 56 13.40 10.30 -2.34
CA ILE A 56 12.73 10.96 -3.47
C ILE A 56 12.98 12.47 -3.33
N ASP A 57 13.54 13.10 -4.37
CA ASP A 57 13.81 14.54 -4.43
C ASP A 57 14.54 15.09 -3.18
N GLY A 58 15.55 14.34 -2.69
CA GLY A 58 16.34 14.72 -1.51
C GLY A 58 15.63 14.54 -0.16
N LYS A 59 14.40 14.02 -0.15
CA LYS A 59 13.64 13.68 1.06
C LYS A 59 13.57 12.17 1.25
N THR A 60 13.72 11.71 2.48
CA THR A 60 13.46 10.31 2.83
C THR A 60 11.98 10.17 3.15
N TRP A 61 11.29 9.30 2.43
CA TRP A 61 9.93 8.90 2.71
C TRP A 61 9.93 7.54 3.39
N GLU A 62 9.06 7.38 4.37
CA GLU A 62 8.87 6.14 5.10
C GLU A 62 7.41 5.72 5.08
N LEU A 63 7.16 4.49 4.65
CA LEU A 63 5.86 3.85 4.76
C LEU A 63 5.89 2.89 5.94
N HIS A 64 4.97 3.09 6.87
CA HIS A 64 4.81 2.29 8.07
C HIS A 64 3.47 1.56 7.99
N VAL A 65 3.48 0.23 8.11
CA VAL A 65 2.29 -0.60 8.17
C VAL A 65 2.23 -1.24 9.56
N ASP A 66 1.35 -0.73 10.41
CA ASP A 66 1.20 -1.17 11.80
C ASP A 66 0.10 -2.22 11.90
N GLN A 67 0.50 -3.48 12.11
CA GLN A 67 -0.41 -4.63 12.20
C GLN A 67 -1.07 -4.75 13.58
N SER A 68 -0.41 -4.23 14.61
CA SER A 68 -0.95 -4.23 15.98
C SER A 68 -2.08 -3.23 16.16
N ARG A 69 -2.01 -2.12 15.43
CA ARG A 69 -3.02 -1.07 15.36
C ARG A 69 -3.28 -0.81 13.89
N PRO A 70 -4.28 -1.47 13.26
CA PRO A 70 -4.49 -1.45 11.81
C PRO A 70 -4.42 -0.05 11.22
N ARG A 71 -3.24 0.31 10.74
CA ARG A 71 -2.90 1.68 10.34
C ARG A 71 -1.80 1.62 9.31
N ILE A 72 -1.90 2.53 8.36
CA ILE A 72 -0.85 2.83 7.41
C ILE A 72 -0.47 4.29 7.53
N SER A 73 0.83 4.59 7.51
CA SER A 73 1.29 5.96 7.48
C SER A 73 2.47 6.16 6.55
N LEU A 74 2.45 7.27 5.82
CA LEU A 74 3.50 7.73 4.95
C LEU A 74 4.05 9.04 5.54
N ILE A 75 5.35 9.08 5.81
CA ILE A 75 6.01 10.17 6.53
C ILE A 75 7.23 10.62 5.74
N SER A 76 7.38 11.91 5.46
CA SER A 76 8.60 12.47 4.86
C SER A 76 9.55 13.00 5.94
N SER A 77 10.85 13.02 5.66
CA SER A 77 11.87 13.66 6.51
C SER A 77 11.68 15.17 6.64
N ALA A 78 10.89 15.79 5.75
CA ALA A 78 10.50 17.21 5.83
C ALA A 78 9.32 17.45 6.80
N GLY A 79 8.73 16.39 7.36
CA GLY A 79 7.63 16.47 8.32
C GLY A 79 6.24 16.28 7.71
N ASP A 80 6.14 16.03 6.39
CA ASP A 80 4.87 15.68 5.75
C ASP A 80 4.39 14.33 6.29
N GLN A 81 3.12 14.23 6.71
CA GLN A 81 2.57 13.01 7.28
C GLN A 81 1.16 12.74 6.75
N HIS A 82 0.96 11.53 6.25
CA HIS A 82 -0.33 11.02 5.83
C HIS A 82 -0.61 9.74 6.58
N ILE A 83 -1.63 9.75 7.42
CA ILE A 83 -1.94 8.67 8.36
C ILE A 83 -3.38 8.23 8.13
N VAL A 84 -3.56 6.92 7.93
CA VAL A 84 -4.88 6.30 7.78
C VAL A 84 -5.00 5.15 8.77
N GLU A 85 -6.02 5.25 9.63
CA GLU A 85 -6.48 4.13 10.44
C GLU A 85 -7.45 3.29 9.59
N LEU A 86 -7.22 1.98 9.60
CA LEU A 86 -7.99 0.99 8.86
C LEU A 86 -8.96 0.33 9.84
N GLY A 87 -10.24 0.25 9.46
CA GLY A 87 -11.23 -0.55 10.19
C GLY A 87 -10.77 -2.01 10.17
N GLY A 88 -10.47 -2.55 11.35
CA GLY A 88 -9.59 -3.72 11.54
C GLY A 88 -10.10 -5.08 11.07
N SER A 89 -11.11 -5.14 10.20
CA SER A 89 -11.71 -6.39 9.70
C SER A 89 -11.75 -6.52 8.18
N LEU A 90 -11.40 -5.49 7.42
CA LEU A 90 -11.49 -5.53 5.95
C LEU A 90 -10.18 -6.05 5.33
N PRO A 91 -10.26 -6.91 4.31
CA PRO A 91 -9.07 -7.43 3.65
C PRO A 91 -8.34 -6.33 2.87
N VAL A 92 -7.04 -6.56 2.68
CA VAL A 92 -6.16 -5.83 1.79
C VAL A 92 -6.22 -6.48 0.41
N SER A 93 -6.47 -5.69 -0.63
CA SER A 93 -6.51 -6.21 -2.01
C SER A 93 -5.18 -5.99 -2.72
N LEU A 94 -4.54 -7.08 -3.15
CA LEU A 94 -3.34 -7.12 -3.99
C LEU A 94 -3.80 -7.24 -5.45
N ASN A 95 -3.86 -6.13 -6.19
CA ASN A 95 -4.28 -6.10 -7.60
C ASN A 95 -3.06 -6.08 -8.52
N ARG A 96 -2.62 -7.28 -8.96
CA ARG A 96 -1.38 -7.45 -9.73
C ARG A 96 -1.50 -6.95 -11.17
N ARG A 97 -2.71 -6.97 -11.73
CA ARG A 97 -2.99 -6.41 -13.07
C ARG A 97 -2.67 -4.92 -13.11
N ASP A 98 -3.14 -4.16 -12.11
CA ASP A 98 -2.99 -2.71 -12.07
C ASP A 98 -1.78 -2.25 -11.24
N LYS A 99 -1.00 -3.20 -10.69
CA LYS A 99 0.07 -2.95 -9.72
C LYS A 99 -0.40 -2.04 -8.58
N GLU A 100 -1.59 -2.32 -8.07
CA GLU A 100 -2.25 -1.53 -7.04
C GLU A 100 -2.42 -2.35 -5.76
N LEU A 101 -1.94 -1.83 -4.64
CA LEU A 101 -2.23 -2.36 -3.31
C LEU A 101 -3.27 -1.47 -2.61
N ARG A 102 -4.42 -2.05 -2.25
CA ARG A 102 -5.55 -1.33 -1.67
C ARG A 102 -5.80 -1.75 -0.23
N PHE A 103 -5.83 -0.77 0.65
CA PHE A 103 -6.28 -0.89 2.02
C PHE A 103 -7.64 -0.21 2.15
N ARG A 104 -8.63 -0.97 2.59
CA ARG A 104 -9.98 -0.47 2.82
C ARG A 104 -10.22 -0.38 4.32
N GLY A 105 -10.62 0.80 4.79
CA GLY A 105 -11.23 0.99 6.09
C GLY A 105 -12.73 1.27 5.95
N ASP A 106 -13.43 1.34 7.07
CA ASP A 106 -14.88 1.58 7.09
C ASP A 106 -15.26 2.94 6.49
N THR A 107 -14.40 3.94 6.68
CA THR A 107 -14.58 5.32 6.20
C THR A 107 -13.32 5.87 5.54
N SER A 108 -12.40 5.00 5.13
CA SER A 108 -11.11 5.41 4.57
C SER A 108 -10.62 4.44 3.51
N PHE A 109 -9.81 4.94 2.60
CA PHE A 109 -9.08 4.12 1.63
C PHE A 109 -7.64 4.60 1.54
N TYR A 110 -6.72 3.65 1.43
CA TYR A 110 -5.33 3.91 1.09
C TYR A 110 -4.94 3.04 -0.09
N ARG A 111 -4.30 3.63 -1.09
CA ARG A 111 -3.94 2.96 -2.33
C ARG A 111 -2.49 3.26 -2.66
N ILE A 112 -1.77 2.21 -3.02
CA ILE A 112 -0.34 2.26 -3.31
C ILE A 112 -0.13 1.81 -4.75
N TRP A 113 0.62 2.62 -5.48
CA TRP A 113 1.27 2.27 -6.73
C TRP A 113 2.78 2.52 -6.59
N PRO A 114 3.61 2.00 -7.50
CA PRO A 114 5.06 2.22 -7.45
C PRO A 114 5.50 3.69 -7.42
N ASP A 115 4.70 4.57 -8.04
CA ASP A 115 5.03 5.98 -8.29
C ASP A 115 4.12 6.98 -7.59
N GLN A 116 3.04 6.53 -6.96
CA GLN A 116 2.11 7.41 -6.24
C GLN A 116 1.38 6.67 -5.12
N HIS A 117 1.11 7.38 -4.04
CA HIS A 117 0.22 6.90 -2.97
C HIS A 117 -0.99 7.83 -2.89
N ARG A 118 -2.17 7.26 -2.74
CA ARG A 118 -3.42 8.02 -2.61
C ARG A 118 -4.10 7.66 -1.32
N TYR A 119 -4.54 8.67 -0.60
CA TYR A 119 -5.34 8.48 0.60
C TYR A 119 -6.63 9.25 0.49
N ARG A 120 -7.66 8.67 1.10
CA ARG A 120 -8.98 9.29 1.21
C ARG A 120 -9.55 8.99 2.58
N LYS A 121 -9.98 10.04 3.28
CA LYS A 121 -10.63 9.97 4.60
C LYS A 121 -12.07 10.47 4.48
N GLY A 122 -12.99 9.94 5.29
CA GLY A 122 -14.41 10.31 5.23
C GLY A 122 -15.17 9.65 4.07
N ALA A 123 -14.73 8.46 3.65
CA ALA A 123 -15.37 7.68 2.60
C ALA A 123 -16.69 7.02 3.09
N THR A 124 -17.65 7.81 3.56
CA THR A 124 -18.98 7.31 3.94
C THR A 124 -19.79 7.01 2.68
N PRO A 125 -20.44 5.84 2.55
CA PRO A 125 -21.29 5.56 1.39
C PRO A 125 -22.38 6.63 1.22
N GLY A 126 -22.43 7.30 0.05
CA GLY A 126 -23.52 8.23 -0.32
C GLY A 126 -23.21 9.74 -0.32
N THR A 127 -22.01 10.19 0.03
CA THR A 127 -21.63 11.62 -0.05
C THR A 127 -20.91 11.96 -1.36
N SER A 128 -21.06 13.18 -1.88
CA SER A 128 -20.53 13.60 -3.20
C SER A 128 -19.31 14.53 -3.16
N SER A 129 -18.89 14.99 -1.97
CA SER A 129 -17.66 15.77 -1.77
C SER A 129 -16.57 14.90 -1.17
N TRP A 130 -15.41 14.76 -1.84
CA TRP A 130 -14.31 13.93 -1.36
C TRP A 130 -12.99 14.66 -1.46
N ASP A 131 -12.32 14.86 -0.32
CA ASP A 131 -10.91 15.26 -0.30
C ASP A 131 -10.06 14.00 -0.45
N GLU A 132 -9.74 13.65 -1.70
CA GLU A 132 -8.63 12.75 -2.01
C GLU A 132 -7.33 13.55 -1.95
N SER A 133 -6.32 12.96 -1.34
CA SER A 133 -5.00 13.53 -1.33
C SER A 133 -4.02 12.54 -1.95
N VAL A 134 -3.18 13.07 -2.81
CA VAL A 134 -2.30 12.31 -3.68
C VAL A 134 -0.87 12.74 -3.38
N VAL A 135 -0.03 11.76 -3.06
CA VAL A 135 1.41 11.94 -2.95
C VAL A 135 2.05 11.31 -4.16
N ILE A 136 2.65 12.13 -5.01
CA ILE A 136 3.44 11.67 -6.15
C ILE A 136 4.85 11.35 -5.65
N LEU A 137 5.28 10.12 -5.86
CA LEU A 137 6.52 9.54 -5.34
C LEU A 137 7.50 9.15 -6.44
N ARG A 138 7.19 9.47 -7.70
CA ARG A 138 8.17 9.42 -8.79
C ARG A 138 9.30 10.39 -8.48
N SER A 139 10.55 9.95 -8.64
CA SER A 139 11.66 10.89 -8.70
C SER A 139 11.38 11.87 -9.82
N THR A 140 11.49 13.17 -9.54
CA THR A 140 11.68 14.15 -10.62
C THR A 140 13.09 13.96 -11.15
N LEU A 141 13.30 12.88 -11.91
CA LEU A 141 14.31 12.93 -12.94
C LEU A 141 13.83 14.04 -13.87
N SER A 142 14.32 15.27 -13.62
CA SER A 142 14.50 16.23 -14.68
C SER A 142 15.06 15.42 -15.85
N SER A 143 14.29 15.36 -16.93
CA SER A 143 14.75 14.76 -18.18
C SER A 143 16.19 15.18 -18.41
N PRO A 144 17.08 14.30 -18.91
CA PRO A 144 18.29 14.82 -19.49
C PRO A 144 17.85 15.80 -20.58
N GLU A 145 18.16 17.08 -20.42
CA GLU A 145 18.34 17.93 -21.59
C GLU A 145 19.44 17.28 -22.42
N LYS A 146 19.05 16.48 -23.41
CA LYS A 146 19.83 16.20 -24.60
C LYS A 146 18.90 15.97 -25.78
#